data_AF-A0A942S4W9-F1
#
_entry.id   AF-A0A942S4W9-F1
#
_cell.length_a   1.000
_cell.length_b   1.000
_cell.length_c   1.000
_cell.angle_alpha   90.00
_cell.angle_beta   90.00
_cell.angle_gamma   90.00
#
_symmetry.space_group_name_H-M   'P 1'
#
loop_
_entity.id
_entity.type
_entity.pdbx_description
1 polymer ?
#
loop_
_entity_poly.entity_id
_entity_poly.type
_entity_poly.pdbx_seq_one_letter_code
_entity_poly.pdbx_strand_id
1 'polypeptide(L)'
;MNLEKIMNDLEKKHPGEMEYLQAVREVLESLEEVVNQNPQFEAKGIIERIVEPDRVLTFKVPWVDDNGKVHVNLGYRVQFNNAIGPYKGGLRFHPSVNLSILKFLGFEQIFKNSLTTLPMGGGKGGSDFDPKGKSDAEIMRFCQSLMLELWRIIGPETDVPAGDIGVGGKEIGYMFGMYKKLTMEHVGVLTGKGRNWGGSLIRPEATGFGAVYFAQEMLATKGLDFTGKNVAVSGFGNVAWGAIAKVTELGGKVLTISGPDGYIYDPDGISGEKIDYLLELRASNQDIVKPYSLEFQNAQFVAGKRPWEVKCDVALPCATQNELGKADAENLISNGVICVAEGANMPSTPEAVEVFKHHKILFGPGKAVNAGGVATSGLEMSQNALKYNWSREEVDAKLHEIMRNIHASCVKYGTQEDGYIDYVKGANIAGFLKVANAMIDQGVI
;
A
#
# COMPACT_ATOMS: atom_id res chain seq x y z
N MET A 1 -0.68 -21.97 19.97
CA MET A 1 -0.25 -20.57 20.20
C MET A 1 -1.00 -20.01 21.40
N ASN A 2 -0.30 -19.29 22.29
CA ASN A 2 -0.93 -18.49 23.33
C ASN A 2 -0.66 -17.01 22.98
N LEU A 3 -1.65 -16.36 22.39
CA LEU A 3 -1.51 -14.99 21.87
C LEU A 3 -1.08 -14.01 22.96
N GLU A 4 -1.75 -14.02 24.12
CA GLU A 4 -1.43 -13.09 25.21
C GLU A 4 -0.01 -13.28 25.73
N LYS A 5 0.47 -14.52 25.82
CA LYS A 5 1.87 -14.77 26.20
C LYS A 5 2.84 -14.14 25.18
N ILE A 6 2.61 -14.37 23.89
CA ILE A 6 3.46 -13.84 22.81
C ILE A 6 3.44 -12.32 22.81
N MET A 7 2.27 -11.70 22.92
CA MET A 7 2.15 -10.25 22.96
C MET A 7 2.83 -9.64 24.19
N ASN A 8 2.66 -10.26 25.37
CA ASN A 8 3.34 -9.81 26.59
C ASN A 8 4.87 -9.92 26.48
N ASP A 9 5.39 -10.98 25.89
CA ASP A 9 6.82 -11.16 25.71
C ASP A 9 7.38 -10.21 24.65
N LEU A 10 6.62 -9.93 23.59
CA LEU A 10 6.96 -8.96 22.55
C LEU A 10 6.95 -7.52 23.09
N GLU A 11 5.95 -7.14 23.89
CA GLU A 11 5.85 -5.82 24.52
C GLU A 11 7.01 -5.55 25.50
N LYS A 12 7.42 -6.58 26.27
CA LYS A 12 8.63 -6.47 27.12
C LYS A 12 9.90 -6.20 26.31
N LYS A 13 9.98 -6.75 25.10
CA LYS A 13 11.15 -6.60 24.22
C LYS A 13 11.14 -5.29 23.44
N HIS A 14 9.96 -4.81 23.06
CA HIS A 14 9.75 -3.59 22.27
C HIS A 14 8.83 -2.59 22.99
N PRO A 15 9.21 -2.09 24.18
CA PRO A 15 8.36 -1.24 24.99
C PRO A 15 8.07 0.09 24.29
N GLY A 16 6.79 0.47 24.23
CA GLY A 16 6.34 1.75 23.66
C GLY A 16 6.19 1.77 22.14
N GLU A 17 6.42 0.65 21.45
CA GLU A 17 6.20 0.55 20.00
C GLU A 17 4.73 0.22 19.66
N MET A 18 3.83 1.12 20.04
CA MET A 18 2.37 0.89 20.01
C MET A 18 1.84 0.52 18.62
N GLU A 19 2.27 1.22 17.57
CA GLU A 19 1.83 0.96 16.19
C GLU A 19 2.26 -0.44 15.73
N TYR A 20 3.47 -0.85 16.08
CA TYR A 20 3.99 -2.17 15.73
C TYR A 20 3.28 -3.28 16.53
N LEU A 21 3.13 -3.13 17.84
CA LEU A 21 2.45 -4.11 18.69
C LEU A 21 0.98 -4.29 18.30
N GLN A 22 0.30 -3.20 17.92
CA GLN A 22 -1.06 -3.26 17.41
C GLN A 22 -1.14 -4.13 16.15
N ALA A 23 -0.28 -3.87 15.16
CA ALA A 23 -0.30 -4.61 13.90
C ALA A 23 0.03 -6.09 14.06
N VAL A 24 0.97 -6.42 14.96
CA VAL A 24 1.28 -7.82 15.28
C VAL A 24 0.06 -8.51 15.89
N ARG A 25 -0.60 -7.88 16.87
CA ARG A 25 -1.81 -8.44 17.50
C ARG A 25 -2.90 -8.70 16.46
N GLU A 26 -3.25 -7.70 15.64
CA GLU A 26 -4.30 -7.81 14.62
C GLU A 26 -4.04 -8.97 13.63
N VAL A 27 -2.78 -9.14 13.20
CA VAL A 27 -2.42 -10.26 12.31
C VAL A 27 -2.49 -11.59 13.07
N LEU A 28 -1.88 -11.71 14.25
CA LEU A 28 -1.82 -12.97 14.99
C LEU A 28 -3.20 -13.46 15.43
N GLU A 29 -4.13 -12.57 15.79
CA GLU A 29 -5.53 -12.91 16.09
C GLU A 29 -6.19 -13.64 14.92
N SER A 30 -5.96 -13.17 13.69
CA SER A 30 -6.52 -13.82 12.49
C SER A 30 -5.85 -15.15 12.12
N LEU A 31 -4.68 -15.44 12.69
CA LEU A 31 -3.88 -16.64 12.39
C LEU A 31 -4.00 -17.73 13.45
N GLU A 32 -4.54 -17.43 14.64
CA GLU A 32 -4.52 -18.31 15.81
C GLU A 32 -5.04 -19.72 15.49
N GLU A 33 -6.19 -19.82 14.84
CA GLU A 33 -6.80 -21.09 14.44
C GLU A 33 -5.87 -21.91 13.53
N VAL A 34 -5.36 -21.29 12.47
CA VAL A 34 -4.50 -21.96 11.48
C VAL A 34 -3.18 -22.37 12.11
N VAL A 35 -2.61 -21.55 12.98
CA VAL A 35 -1.36 -21.88 13.69
C VAL A 35 -1.57 -23.07 14.61
N ASN A 36 -2.68 -23.10 15.36
CA ASN A 36 -3.00 -24.19 16.30
C ASN A 36 -3.28 -25.52 15.59
N GLN A 37 -3.82 -25.49 14.38
CA GLN A 37 -4.06 -26.69 13.56
C GLN A 37 -2.79 -27.24 12.91
N ASN A 38 -1.66 -26.53 12.96
CA ASN A 38 -0.41 -26.90 12.29
C ASN A 38 0.76 -26.97 13.30
N PRO A 39 0.93 -28.11 14.02
CA PRO A 39 1.93 -28.26 15.08
C PRO A 39 3.38 -27.97 14.65
N GLN A 40 3.67 -28.08 13.35
CA GLN A 40 4.99 -27.75 12.81
C GLN A 40 5.37 -26.27 13.01
N PHE A 41 4.40 -25.35 13.00
CA PHE A 41 4.67 -23.92 13.21
C PHE A 41 5.14 -23.65 14.63
N GLU A 42 4.54 -24.32 15.62
CA GLU A 42 4.99 -24.29 17.01
C GLU A 42 6.35 -24.97 17.19
N ALA A 43 6.53 -26.18 16.64
CA ALA A 43 7.78 -26.93 16.74
C ALA A 43 8.99 -26.20 16.14
N LYS A 44 8.77 -25.27 15.20
CA LYS A 44 9.80 -24.46 14.54
C LYS A 44 9.85 -23.01 15.01
N GLY A 45 9.04 -22.63 16.01
CA GLY A 45 8.98 -21.27 16.56
C GLY A 45 8.66 -20.20 15.51
N ILE A 46 7.76 -20.51 14.57
CA ILE A 46 7.51 -19.63 13.42
C ILE A 46 6.94 -18.28 13.84
N ILE A 47 6.06 -18.25 14.83
CA ILE A 47 5.47 -16.99 15.29
C ILE A 47 6.51 -16.11 15.96
N GLU A 48 7.33 -16.66 16.84
CA GLU A 48 8.40 -15.95 17.53
C GLU A 48 9.45 -15.39 16.54
N ARG A 49 9.70 -16.11 15.44
CA ARG A 49 10.65 -15.69 14.40
C ARG A 49 10.06 -14.65 13.45
N ILE A 50 8.82 -14.81 13.00
CA ILE A 50 8.24 -13.93 11.96
C ILE A 50 7.90 -12.54 12.49
N VAL A 51 7.61 -12.41 13.80
CA VAL A 51 7.33 -11.10 14.41
C VAL A 51 8.61 -10.30 14.60
N GLU A 52 9.77 -10.94 14.71
CA GLU A 52 11.06 -10.25 14.88
C GLU A 52 11.67 -9.91 13.51
N PRO A 53 12.07 -8.65 13.25
CA PRO A 53 12.76 -8.31 12.01
C PRO A 53 14.12 -9.03 11.93
N ASP A 54 14.46 -9.57 10.76
CA ASP A 54 15.79 -10.14 10.49
C ASP A 54 16.91 -9.13 10.83
N ARG A 55 16.70 -7.84 10.51
CA ARG A 55 17.65 -6.77 10.80
C ARG A 55 16.99 -5.39 10.84
N VAL A 56 17.43 -4.56 11.78
CA VAL A 56 17.09 -3.13 11.86
C VAL A 56 18.38 -2.31 11.83
N LEU A 57 18.47 -1.35 10.92
CA LEU A 57 19.52 -0.35 10.91
C LEU A 57 18.95 1.04 11.20
N THR A 58 19.53 1.72 12.19
CA THR A 58 19.28 3.13 12.49
C THR A 58 20.60 3.88 12.36
N PHE A 59 20.60 5.00 11.64
CA PHE A 59 21.81 5.74 11.32
C PHE A 59 21.56 7.24 11.25
N LYS A 60 22.62 8.02 11.44
CA LYS A 60 22.57 9.48 11.37
C LYS A 60 22.66 9.94 9.92
N VAL A 61 21.86 10.93 9.53
CA VAL A 61 21.90 11.56 8.20
C VAL A 61 22.20 13.06 8.36
N PRO A 62 23.48 13.47 8.35
CA PRO A 62 23.87 14.87 8.39
C PRO A 62 23.81 15.51 7.00
N TRP A 63 23.27 16.72 6.88
CA TRP A 63 23.17 17.44 5.60
C TRP A 63 23.20 18.96 5.84
N VAL A 64 23.32 19.75 4.76
CA VAL A 64 23.43 21.21 4.82
C VAL A 64 22.27 21.84 4.04
N ASP A 65 21.58 22.81 4.63
CA ASP A 65 20.49 23.55 3.98
C ASP A 65 21.00 24.62 3.01
N ASP A 66 20.10 25.30 2.32
CA ASP A 66 20.48 26.35 1.36
C ASP A 66 21.12 27.58 2.02
N ASN A 67 20.99 27.73 3.35
CA ASN A 67 21.61 28.80 4.13
C ASN A 67 22.96 28.39 4.73
N GLY A 68 23.48 27.20 4.38
CA GLY A 68 24.73 26.68 4.92
C GLY A 68 24.63 26.12 6.35
N LYS A 69 23.43 26.01 6.92
CA LYS A 69 23.23 25.45 8.26
C LYS A 69 23.23 23.93 8.18
N VAL A 70 23.97 23.31 9.11
CA VAL A 70 24.02 21.86 9.26
C VAL A 70 22.77 21.38 10.00
N HIS A 71 22.15 20.34 9.45
CA HIS A 71 21.03 19.62 10.04
C HIS A 71 21.40 18.16 10.23
N VAL A 72 20.69 17.50 11.15
CA VAL A 72 20.87 16.08 11.43
C VAL A 72 19.49 15.44 11.59
N ASN A 73 19.26 14.37 10.82
CA ASN A 73 18.07 13.54 10.87
C ASN A 73 18.45 12.09 11.20
N LEU A 74 17.47 11.29 11.62
CA LEU A 74 17.63 9.84 11.76
C LEU A 74 17.11 9.15 10.50
N GLY A 75 17.92 8.23 9.97
CA GLY A 75 17.56 7.30 8.91
C GLY A 75 17.37 5.89 9.44
N TYR A 76 16.48 5.13 8.81
CA TYR A 76 16.10 3.79 9.22
C TYR A 76 15.98 2.85 8.02
N ARG A 77 16.37 1.58 8.19
CA ARG A 77 15.97 0.47 7.33
C ARG A 77 15.67 -0.78 8.16
N VAL A 78 14.41 -1.19 8.13
CA VAL A 78 13.88 -2.43 8.72
C VAL A 78 13.80 -3.47 7.60
N GLN A 79 14.70 -4.44 7.64
CA GLN A 79 14.70 -5.62 6.79
C GLN A 79 14.02 -6.72 7.58
N PHE A 80 12.74 -6.98 7.27
CA PHE A 80 11.88 -7.70 8.18
C PHE A 80 11.93 -9.21 7.94
N ASN A 81 11.70 -9.65 6.71
CA ASN A 81 11.73 -11.07 6.37
C ASN A 81 12.12 -11.25 4.89
N ASN A 82 13.11 -12.10 4.59
CA ASN A 82 13.51 -12.41 3.22
C ASN A 82 13.20 -13.85 2.78
N ALA A 83 12.33 -14.59 3.48
CA ALA A 83 12.10 -16.01 3.22
C ALA A 83 11.57 -16.29 1.81
N ILE A 84 10.90 -15.33 1.17
CA ILE A 84 10.32 -15.52 -0.17
C ILE A 84 10.98 -14.64 -1.24
N GLY A 85 12.12 -14.00 -0.94
CA GLY A 85 12.86 -13.15 -1.87
C GLY A 85 13.50 -11.94 -1.19
N PRO A 86 14.13 -11.03 -1.96
CA PRO A 86 14.79 -9.84 -1.42
C PRO A 86 13.84 -8.99 -0.58
N TYR A 87 14.35 -8.31 0.45
CA TYR A 87 13.53 -7.39 1.24
C TYR A 87 12.92 -6.34 0.31
N LYS A 88 11.61 -6.11 0.44
CA LYS A 88 10.90 -5.17 -0.43
C LYS A 88 9.98 -4.26 0.37
N GLY A 89 10.19 -2.96 0.22
CA GLY A 89 9.23 -1.96 0.67
C GLY A 89 9.78 -0.54 0.69
N GLY A 90 8.86 0.42 0.74
CA GLY A 90 9.13 1.83 0.53
C GLY A 90 10.01 2.51 1.59
N LEU A 91 10.48 3.70 1.25
CA LEU A 91 11.13 4.68 2.12
C LEU A 91 10.15 5.83 2.38
N ARG A 92 9.93 6.20 3.64
CA ARG A 92 9.05 7.31 4.04
C ARG A 92 9.85 8.48 4.61
N PHE A 93 9.63 9.69 4.12
CA PHE A 93 10.18 10.93 4.71
C PHE A 93 9.03 11.72 5.32
N HIS A 94 8.94 11.73 6.63
CA HIS A 94 7.92 12.46 7.36
C HIS A 94 8.38 12.71 8.81
N PRO A 95 8.11 13.89 9.39
CA PRO A 95 8.57 14.23 10.74
C PRO A 95 8.06 13.30 11.85
N SER A 96 6.99 12.53 11.59
CA SER A 96 6.49 11.54 12.54
C SER A 96 7.21 10.19 12.49
N VAL A 97 8.09 9.95 11.51
CA VAL A 97 8.73 8.64 11.33
C VAL A 97 9.56 8.27 12.57
N ASN A 98 9.29 7.07 13.09
CA ASN A 98 10.04 6.44 14.16
C ASN A 98 10.16 4.92 13.89
N LEU A 99 10.89 4.20 14.73
CA LEU A 99 11.11 2.76 14.56
C LEU A 99 9.80 1.94 14.65
N SER A 100 8.91 2.27 15.59
CA SER A 100 7.61 1.61 15.76
C SER A 100 6.79 1.63 14.47
N ILE A 101 6.63 2.81 13.86
CA ILE A 101 5.89 2.99 12.60
C ILE A 101 6.54 2.19 11.47
N LEU A 102 7.87 2.17 11.39
CA LEU A 102 8.57 1.44 10.32
C LEU A 102 8.52 -0.08 10.51
N LYS A 103 8.54 -0.58 11.75
CA LYS A 103 8.31 -2.00 12.04
C LYS A 103 6.88 -2.40 11.74
N PHE A 104 5.89 -1.61 12.14
CA PHE A 104 4.49 -1.79 11.73
C PHE A 104 4.37 -1.96 10.22
N LEU A 105 4.84 -0.95 9.46
CA LEU A 105 4.72 -0.95 8.01
C LEU A 105 5.53 -2.09 7.38
N GLY A 106 6.69 -2.43 7.92
CA GLY A 106 7.55 -3.52 7.44
C GLY A 106 6.92 -4.90 7.68
N PHE A 107 6.29 -5.11 8.83
CA PHE A 107 5.60 -6.35 9.19
C PHE A 107 4.42 -6.61 8.26
N GLU A 108 3.55 -5.61 8.07
CA GLU A 108 2.43 -5.67 7.10
C GLU A 108 2.93 -5.93 5.66
N GLN A 109 4.09 -5.37 5.31
CA GLN A 109 4.68 -5.52 3.97
C GLN A 109 5.09 -6.97 3.66
N ILE A 110 5.42 -7.79 4.66
CA ILE A 110 5.72 -9.22 4.49
C ILE A 110 4.54 -9.92 3.81
N PHE A 111 3.37 -9.81 4.44
CA PHE A 111 2.17 -10.53 4.02
C PHE A 111 1.60 -9.94 2.74
N LYS A 112 1.63 -8.62 2.61
CA LYS A 112 1.22 -7.94 1.37
C LYS A 112 2.05 -8.37 0.17
N ASN A 113 3.37 -8.49 0.33
CA ASN A 113 4.25 -8.94 -0.76
C ASN A 113 4.04 -10.43 -1.06
N SER A 114 3.90 -11.24 -0.02
CA SER A 114 3.60 -12.67 -0.12
C SER A 114 2.38 -12.95 -1.01
N LEU A 115 1.29 -12.20 -0.78
CA LEU A 115 0.03 -12.31 -1.52
C LEU A 115 0.20 -12.11 -3.04
N THR A 116 1.13 -11.24 -3.47
CA THR A 116 1.33 -10.96 -4.91
C THR A 116 1.78 -12.16 -5.73
N THR A 117 2.10 -13.28 -5.08
CA THR A 117 2.71 -14.50 -5.66
C THR A 117 4.16 -14.31 -6.13
N LEU A 118 4.62 -13.09 -6.35
CA LEU A 118 6.00 -12.75 -6.74
C LEU A 118 7.01 -13.04 -5.61
N PRO A 119 8.32 -13.22 -5.95
CA PRO A 119 9.36 -13.51 -4.98
C PRO A 119 9.89 -12.23 -4.31
N MET A 120 9.13 -11.72 -3.34
CA MET A 120 9.47 -10.48 -2.62
C MET A 120 9.29 -10.67 -1.11
N GLY A 121 10.36 -10.51 -0.34
CA GLY A 121 10.32 -10.44 1.12
C GLY A 121 9.72 -9.12 1.61
N GLY A 122 9.69 -8.88 2.92
CA GLY A 122 9.13 -7.66 3.54
C GLY A 122 10.19 -6.74 4.13
N GLY A 123 10.04 -5.44 3.92
CA GLY A 123 10.88 -4.43 4.57
C GLY A 123 10.28 -3.03 4.51
N LYS A 124 10.85 -2.09 5.27
CA LYS A 124 10.49 -0.68 5.22
C LYS A 124 11.67 0.19 5.65
N GLY A 125 11.67 1.46 5.30
CA GLY A 125 12.64 2.40 5.83
C GLY A 125 12.14 3.82 5.73
N GLY A 126 13.00 4.76 6.05
CA GLY A 126 12.63 6.17 6.02
C GLY A 126 13.53 7.06 6.86
N SER A 127 13.06 8.27 7.07
CA SER A 127 13.68 9.26 7.93
C SER A 127 12.64 10.21 8.51
N ASP A 128 12.95 10.76 9.68
CA ASP A 128 12.23 11.88 10.30
C ASP A 128 12.41 13.22 9.55
N PHE A 129 13.09 13.21 8.40
CA PHE A 129 13.20 14.35 7.49
C PHE A 129 11.84 14.80 6.95
N ASP A 130 11.56 16.10 7.07
CA ASP A 130 10.39 16.73 6.48
C ASP A 130 10.73 17.38 5.12
N PRO A 131 10.26 16.81 4.00
CA PRO A 131 10.49 17.39 2.67
C PRO A 131 9.69 18.67 2.42
N LYS A 132 8.67 18.97 3.24
CA LYS A 132 7.84 20.17 3.05
C LYS A 132 8.67 21.43 3.26
N GLY A 133 8.50 22.38 2.33
CA GLY A 133 9.22 23.64 2.32
C GLY A 133 10.71 23.54 2.00
N LYS A 134 11.20 22.37 1.57
CA LYS A 134 12.60 22.19 1.15
C LYS A 134 12.77 22.46 -0.33
N SER A 135 13.91 23.03 -0.71
CA SER A 135 14.26 23.17 -2.11
C SER A 135 14.64 21.82 -2.72
N ASP A 136 14.61 21.72 -4.06
CA ASP A 136 15.09 20.53 -4.76
C ASP A 136 16.57 20.22 -4.44
N ALA A 137 17.38 21.26 -4.19
CA ALA A 137 18.78 21.09 -3.84
C ALA A 137 18.95 20.53 -2.43
N GLU A 138 18.14 20.97 -1.46
CA GLU A 138 18.10 20.41 -0.10
C GLU A 138 17.67 18.95 -0.11
N ILE A 139 16.60 18.62 -0.83
CA ILE A 139 16.11 17.24 -0.98
C ILE A 139 17.19 16.35 -1.62
N MET A 140 17.87 16.85 -2.66
CA MET A 140 18.97 16.12 -3.30
C MET A 140 20.12 15.84 -2.31
N ARG A 141 20.60 16.86 -1.59
CA ARG A 141 21.68 16.71 -0.60
C ARG A 141 21.30 15.73 0.51
N PHE A 142 20.04 15.81 0.99
CA PHE A 142 19.52 14.87 1.97
C PHE A 142 19.51 13.42 1.43
N CYS A 143 18.94 13.19 0.24
CA CYS A 143 18.89 11.87 -0.39
C CYS A 143 20.29 11.28 -0.61
N GLN A 144 21.25 12.10 -1.02
CA GLN A 144 22.64 11.69 -1.20
C GLN A 144 23.28 11.30 0.14
N SER A 145 23.09 12.11 1.19
CA SER A 145 23.58 11.82 2.53
C SER A 145 22.99 10.53 3.09
N LEU A 146 21.68 10.33 2.95
CA LEU A 146 21.02 9.08 3.35
C LEU A 146 21.59 7.87 2.61
N MET A 147 21.86 8.02 1.31
CA MET A 147 22.40 6.93 0.51
C MET A 147 23.86 6.59 0.83
N LEU A 148 24.63 7.47 1.49
CA LEU A 148 26.00 7.16 1.94
C LEU A 148 26.05 6.03 2.97
N GLU A 149 24.97 5.84 3.73
CA GLU A 149 24.81 4.73 4.67
C GLU A 149 24.01 3.58 4.04
N LEU A 150 22.90 3.89 3.37
CA LEU A 150 21.95 2.87 2.90
C LEU A 150 22.52 1.96 1.81
N TRP A 151 23.40 2.46 0.93
CA TRP A 151 23.90 1.71 -0.23
C TRP A 151 24.57 0.38 0.12
N ARG A 152 25.16 0.26 1.31
CA ARG A 152 25.90 -0.94 1.75
C ARG A 152 25.01 -2.13 2.08
N ILE A 153 23.73 -1.88 2.35
CA ILE A 153 22.78 -2.88 2.83
C ILE A 153 21.63 -3.14 1.84
N ILE A 154 21.61 -2.44 0.71
CA ILE A 154 20.63 -2.61 -0.36
C ILE A 154 21.29 -3.14 -1.63
N GLY A 155 20.50 -3.84 -2.45
CA GLY A 155 20.97 -4.46 -3.68
C GLY A 155 19.85 -5.23 -4.37
N PRO A 156 19.97 -5.51 -5.68
CA PRO A 156 18.90 -6.12 -6.48
C PRO A 156 18.40 -7.46 -5.91
N GLU A 157 19.30 -8.26 -5.33
CA GLU A 157 18.99 -9.57 -4.74
C GLU A 157 18.99 -9.55 -3.20
N THR A 158 19.13 -8.38 -2.58
CA THR A 158 19.23 -8.23 -1.12
C THR A 158 18.03 -7.47 -0.58
N ASP A 159 17.90 -6.20 -0.96
CA ASP A 159 16.86 -5.29 -0.47
C ASP A 159 16.61 -4.22 -1.54
N VAL A 160 15.36 -4.12 -2.00
CA VAL A 160 14.95 -3.23 -3.10
C VAL A 160 13.91 -2.22 -2.58
N PRO A 161 14.35 -1.04 -2.10
CA PRO A 161 13.44 -0.01 -1.64
C PRO A 161 12.57 0.61 -2.75
N ALA A 162 11.59 1.42 -2.35
CA ALA A 162 10.66 2.13 -3.24
C ALA A 162 10.27 3.49 -2.65
N GLY A 163 9.45 4.25 -3.36
CA GLY A 163 8.79 5.44 -2.80
C GLY A 163 7.68 5.12 -1.80
N ASP A 164 7.41 6.06 -0.90
CA ASP A 164 6.29 6.12 0.05
C ASP A 164 5.98 7.61 0.33
N ILE A 165 5.26 7.94 1.41
CA ILE A 165 4.99 9.34 1.80
C ILE A 165 6.31 10.11 1.90
N GLY A 166 6.39 11.26 1.22
CA GLY A 166 7.60 12.10 1.16
C GLY A 166 8.73 11.60 0.26
N VAL A 167 8.55 10.46 -0.43
CA VAL A 167 9.53 9.89 -1.37
C VAL A 167 8.84 9.56 -2.69
N GLY A 168 8.90 10.51 -3.62
CA GLY A 168 8.38 10.38 -4.98
C GLY A 168 9.45 9.99 -6.00
N GLY A 169 9.13 10.19 -7.28
CA GLY A 169 10.05 9.90 -8.38
C GLY A 169 11.32 10.75 -8.35
N LYS A 170 11.24 11.98 -7.80
CA LYS A 170 12.38 12.88 -7.63
C LYS A 170 13.38 12.32 -6.63
N GLU A 171 12.92 11.96 -5.43
CA GLU A 171 13.74 11.40 -4.36
C GLU A 171 14.33 10.03 -4.79
N ILE A 172 13.53 9.18 -5.44
CA ILE A 172 14.02 7.91 -6.02
C ILE A 172 15.09 8.18 -7.08
N GLY A 173 14.96 9.22 -7.89
CA GLY A 173 15.98 9.64 -8.85
C GLY A 173 17.30 10.03 -8.19
N TYR A 174 17.26 10.89 -7.16
CA TYR A 174 18.46 11.31 -6.42
C TYR A 174 19.14 10.15 -5.70
N MET A 175 18.36 9.30 -5.03
CA MET A 175 18.87 8.10 -4.35
C MET A 175 19.46 7.09 -5.33
N PHE A 176 18.80 6.81 -6.45
CA PHE A 176 19.31 5.92 -7.49
C PHE A 176 20.60 6.46 -8.13
N GLY A 177 20.66 7.77 -8.40
CA GLY A 177 21.85 8.43 -8.90
C GLY A 177 23.05 8.28 -7.96
N MET A 178 22.83 8.49 -6.65
CA MET A 178 23.88 8.33 -5.65
C MET A 178 24.30 6.87 -5.48
N TYR A 179 23.35 5.93 -5.47
CA TYR A 179 23.66 4.50 -5.43
C TYR A 179 24.56 4.08 -6.60
N LYS A 180 24.18 4.46 -7.83
CA LYS A 180 24.98 4.18 -9.04
C LYS A 180 26.37 4.81 -8.97
N LYS A 181 26.50 6.01 -8.40
CA LYS A 181 27.80 6.67 -8.23
C LYS A 181 28.71 5.91 -7.25
N LEU A 182 28.15 5.39 -6.16
CA LEU A 182 28.90 4.68 -5.12
C LEU A 182 29.28 3.26 -5.55
N THR A 183 28.39 2.57 -6.24
CA THR A 183 28.57 1.16 -6.64
C THR A 183 29.20 0.98 -8.01
N MET A 184 29.08 1.99 -8.88
CA MET A 184 29.39 1.91 -10.31
C MET A 184 28.51 0.90 -11.08
N GLU A 185 27.32 0.57 -10.56
CA GLU A 185 26.40 -0.40 -11.16
C GLU A 185 25.05 0.21 -11.56
N HIS A 186 24.52 -0.21 -12.73
CA HIS A 186 23.18 0.16 -13.18
C HIS A 186 22.21 -1.04 -13.04
N VAL A 187 21.81 -1.32 -11.80
CA VAL A 187 20.98 -2.48 -11.42
C VAL A 187 19.63 -2.06 -10.85
N GLY A 188 18.68 -3.00 -10.76
CA GLY A 188 17.33 -2.77 -10.25
C GLY A 188 17.24 -2.64 -8.72
N VAL A 189 18.02 -1.75 -8.10
CA VAL A 189 18.09 -1.61 -6.64
C VAL A 189 16.92 -0.80 -6.04
N LEU A 190 16.22 -0.01 -6.85
CA LEU A 190 15.05 0.76 -6.45
C LEU A 190 13.93 0.57 -7.46
N THR A 191 12.68 0.55 -6.99
CA THR A 191 11.48 0.56 -7.86
C THR A 191 10.75 1.89 -7.80
N GLY A 192 9.92 2.20 -8.80
CA GLY A 192 9.33 3.53 -8.97
C GLY A 192 10.29 4.49 -9.67
N LYS A 193 11.18 3.95 -10.51
CA LYS A 193 12.12 4.73 -11.31
C LYS A 193 11.40 5.47 -12.44
N GLY A 194 12.06 6.46 -13.01
CA GLY A 194 11.58 7.15 -14.20
C GLY A 194 11.70 6.27 -15.45
N ARG A 195 10.78 6.46 -16.40
CA ARG A 195 10.68 5.64 -17.63
C ARG A 195 11.99 5.57 -18.42
N ASN A 196 12.72 6.68 -18.48
CA ASN A 196 13.96 6.79 -19.26
C ASN A 196 15.16 6.04 -18.66
N TRP A 197 15.04 5.52 -17.44
CA TRP A 197 16.17 4.91 -16.70
C TRP A 197 15.75 3.67 -15.89
N GLY A 198 14.81 2.89 -16.44
CA GLY A 198 14.44 1.57 -15.93
C GLY A 198 13.15 1.51 -15.10
N GLY A 199 12.31 2.55 -15.15
CA GLY A 199 10.97 2.52 -14.58
C GLY A 199 9.98 1.73 -15.44
N SER A 200 8.98 1.10 -14.81
CA SER A 200 7.90 0.39 -15.49
C SER A 200 6.77 1.32 -15.91
N LEU A 201 6.12 1.02 -17.04
CA LEU A 201 4.80 1.57 -17.36
C LEU A 201 3.77 1.08 -16.33
N ILE A 202 2.59 1.72 -16.30
CA ILE A 202 1.49 1.47 -15.34
C ILE A 202 1.82 1.81 -13.86
N ARG A 203 3.09 2.00 -13.49
CA ARG A 203 3.47 2.24 -12.08
C ARG A 203 2.68 3.36 -11.39
N PRO A 204 2.43 4.55 -11.99
CA PRO A 204 1.62 5.59 -11.35
C PRO A 204 0.16 5.18 -11.08
N GLU A 205 -0.45 4.45 -12.02
CA GLU A 205 -1.84 3.98 -11.97
C GLU A 205 -2.02 2.69 -11.13
N ALA A 206 -0.96 1.90 -10.97
CA ALA A 206 -0.98 0.49 -10.61
C ALA A 206 -1.79 0.16 -9.35
N THR A 207 -1.70 0.98 -8.31
CA THR A 207 -2.45 0.77 -7.06
C THR A 207 -3.95 0.96 -7.28
N GLY A 208 -4.34 1.98 -8.03
CA GLY A 208 -5.74 2.24 -8.36
C GLY A 208 -6.32 1.19 -9.30
N PHE A 209 -5.56 0.80 -10.33
CA PHE A 209 -5.94 -0.30 -11.23
C PHE A 209 -6.11 -1.60 -10.46
N GLY A 210 -5.14 -1.92 -9.58
CA GLY A 210 -5.20 -3.09 -8.74
C GLY A 210 -6.44 -3.12 -7.83
N ALA A 211 -6.77 -1.98 -7.21
CA ALA A 211 -7.95 -1.88 -6.36
C ALA A 211 -9.25 -2.17 -7.13
N VAL A 212 -9.35 -1.66 -8.35
CA VAL A 212 -10.51 -1.89 -9.23
C VAL A 212 -10.57 -3.33 -9.71
N TYR A 213 -9.45 -3.93 -10.14
CA TYR A 213 -9.42 -5.34 -10.53
C TYR A 213 -9.80 -6.26 -9.37
N PHE A 214 -9.31 -6.00 -8.16
CA PHE A 214 -9.72 -6.80 -7.01
C PHE A 214 -11.21 -6.65 -6.70
N ALA A 215 -11.74 -5.42 -6.75
CA ALA A 215 -13.16 -5.17 -6.57
C ALA A 215 -14.02 -5.84 -7.67
N GLN A 216 -13.53 -5.87 -8.92
CA GLN A 216 -14.17 -6.58 -10.02
C GLN A 216 -14.31 -8.07 -9.72
N GLU A 217 -13.26 -8.71 -9.23
CA GLU A 217 -13.30 -10.13 -8.83
C GLU A 217 -14.23 -10.36 -7.63
N MET A 218 -14.30 -9.42 -6.66
CA MET A 218 -15.28 -9.49 -5.57
C MET A 218 -16.72 -9.39 -6.08
N LEU A 219 -17.01 -8.47 -7.01
CA LEU A 219 -18.33 -8.33 -7.61
C LEU A 219 -18.73 -9.59 -8.41
N ALA A 220 -17.77 -10.18 -9.12
CA ALA A 220 -17.97 -11.39 -9.90
C ALA A 220 -18.44 -12.59 -9.04
N THR A 221 -18.07 -12.66 -7.76
CA THR A 221 -18.59 -13.70 -6.85
C THR A 221 -20.10 -13.60 -6.60
N LYS A 222 -20.72 -12.45 -6.90
CA LYS A 222 -22.17 -12.22 -6.85
C LYS A 222 -22.81 -12.13 -8.24
N GLY A 223 -22.08 -12.49 -9.30
CA GLY A 223 -22.55 -12.36 -10.68
C GLY A 223 -22.73 -10.91 -11.12
N LEU A 224 -21.99 -9.98 -10.51
CA LEU A 224 -22.03 -8.55 -10.80
C LEU A 224 -20.70 -8.09 -11.43
N ASP A 225 -20.75 -6.94 -12.09
CA ASP A 225 -19.59 -6.22 -12.63
C ASP A 225 -19.72 -4.72 -12.35
N PHE A 226 -18.82 -3.91 -12.91
CA PHE A 226 -18.87 -2.45 -12.81
C PHE A 226 -19.89 -1.79 -13.75
N THR A 227 -20.46 -2.53 -14.72
CA THR A 227 -21.32 -1.97 -15.76
C THR A 227 -22.54 -1.30 -15.15
N GLY A 228 -22.64 0.03 -15.32
CA GLY A 228 -23.74 0.84 -14.80
C GLY A 228 -23.76 1.03 -13.28
N LYS A 229 -22.70 0.62 -12.56
CA LYS A 229 -22.58 0.84 -11.11
C LYS A 229 -22.15 2.27 -10.79
N ASN A 230 -22.76 2.85 -9.79
CA ASN A 230 -22.34 4.12 -9.20
C ASN A 230 -21.22 3.86 -8.19
N VAL A 231 -20.11 4.57 -8.34
CA VAL A 231 -18.90 4.37 -7.52
C VAL A 231 -18.54 5.65 -6.78
N ALA A 232 -18.42 5.58 -5.46
CA ALA A 232 -17.87 6.65 -4.65
C ALA A 232 -16.36 6.42 -4.44
N VAL A 233 -15.54 7.38 -4.84
CA VAL A 233 -14.08 7.38 -4.61
C VAL A 233 -13.74 8.55 -3.69
N SER A 234 -12.86 8.32 -2.72
CA SER A 234 -12.24 9.40 -1.94
C SER A 234 -10.81 9.65 -2.42
N GLY A 235 -10.30 10.86 -2.21
CA GLY A 235 -9.00 11.27 -2.71
C GLY A 235 -9.06 11.74 -4.16
N PHE A 236 -7.99 12.44 -4.58
CA PHE A 236 -7.72 12.75 -5.99
C PHE A 236 -6.25 12.43 -6.36
N GLY A 237 -5.51 11.74 -5.50
CA GLY A 237 -4.10 11.36 -5.70
C GLY A 237 -3.91 10.22 -6.72
N ASN A 238 -2.69 9.65 -6.79
CA ASN A 238 -2.36 8.56 -7.74
C ASN A 238 -3.35 7.39 -7.69
N VAL A 239 -3.71 6.95 -6.47
CA VAL A 239 -4.60 5.79 -6.29
C VAL A 239 -5.99 6.09 -6.78
N ALA A 240 -6.58 7.22 -6.34
CA ALA A 240 -7.90 7.65 -6.76
C ALA A 240 -7.93 7.89 -8.29
N TRP A 241 -6.98 8.61 -8.85
CA TRP A 241 -6.88 8.85 -10.30
C TRP A 241 -6.83 7.54 -11.11
N GLY A 242 -5.98 6.58 -10.71
CA GLY A 242 -5.92 5.27 -11.36
C GLY A 242 -7.21 4.47 -11.22
N ALA A 243 -7.82 4.48 -10.02
CA ALA A 243 -9.08 3.79 -9.78
C ALA A 243 -10.21 4.38 -10.64
N ILE A 244 -10.31 5.71 -10.73
CA ILE A 244 -11.32 6.39 -11.53
C ILE A 244 -11.17 6.05 -13.02
N ALA A 245 -9.93 6.11 -13.53
CA ALA A 245 -9.65 5.74 -14.91
C ALA A 245 -10.10 4.30 -15.22
N LYS A 246 -9.78 3.34 -14.34
CA LYS A 246 -10.13 1.94 -14.57
C LYS A 246 -11.61 1.63 -14.34
N VAL A 247 -12.27 2.24 -13.37
CA VAL A 247 -13.74 2.10 -13.18
C VAL A 247 -14.48 2.59 -14.42
N THR A 248 -14.11 3.75 -14.94
CA THR A 248 -14.72 4.33 -16.13
C THR A 248 -14.47 3.46 -17.38
N GLU A 249 -13.26 2.91 -17.52
CA GLU A 249 -12.93 1.93 -18.58
C GLU A 249 -13.82 0.67 -18.52
N LEU A 250 -14.16 0.21 -17.31
CA LEU A 250 -15.01 -0.96 -17.06
C LEU A 250 -16.52 -0.64 -17.06
N GLY A 251 -16.93 0.56 -17.49
CA GLY A 251 -18.35 0.93 -17.63
C GLY A 251 -19.04 1.34 -16.33
N GLY A 252 -18.29 1.57 -15.24
CA GLY A 252 -18.79 2.15 -14.01
C GLY A 252 -18.84 3.68 -14.06
N LYS A 253 -19.65 4.29 -13.19
CA LYS A 253 -19.83 5.74 -13.08
C LYS A 253 -19.30 6.24 -11.75
N VAL A 254 -18.13 6.88 -11.76
CA VAL A 254 -17.55 7.50 -10.56
C VAL A 254 -18.26 8.81 -10.25
N LEU A 255 -18.81 8.95 -9.05
CA LEU A 255 -19.59 10.11 -8.63
C LEU A 255 -18.81 11.09 -7.73
N THR A 256 -17.70 10.68 -7.12
CA THR A 256 -17.01 11.50 -6.12
C THR A 256 -15.49 11.46 -6.24
N ILE A 257 -14.87 12.56 -5.79
CA ILE A 257 -13.46 12.70 -5.42
C ILE A 257 -13.39 13.53 -4.14
N SER A 258 -12.31 13.45 -3.37
CA SER A 258 -12.17 14.27 -2.15
C SER A 258 -10.75 14.77 -1.90
N GLY A 259 -10.66 15.91 -1.23
CA GLY A 259 -9.43 16.48 -0.67
C GLY A 259 -9.60 16.80 0.82
N PRO A 260 -8.55 17.26 1.50
CA PRO A 260 -8.64 17.78 2.87
C PRO A 260 -9.69 18.87 3.08
N ASP A 261 -10.03 19.63 2.04
CA ASP A 261 -11.01 20.72 2.06
C ASP A 261 -12.47 20.27 1.97
N GLY A 262 -12.74 19.04 1.53
CA GLY A 262 -14.08 18.49 1.34
C GLY A 262 -14.15 17.47 0.20
N TYR A 263 -15.34 17.24 -0.34
CA TYR A 263 -15.52 16.33 -1.48
C TYR A 263 -16.31 16.99 -2.61
N ILE A 264 -16.11 16.46 -3.82
CA ILE A 264 -16.91 16.78 -5.00
C ILE A 264 -17.93 15.67 -5.19
N TYR A 265 -19.17 16.05 -5.47
CA TYR A 265 -20.19 15.20 -6.06
C TYR A 265 -20.42 15.63 -7.51
N ASP A 266 -20.16 14.73 -8.46
CA ASP A 266 -20.35 14.94 -9.88
C ASP A 266 -21.40 13.94 -10.42
N PRO A 267 -22.67 14.36 -10.57
CA PRO A 267 -23.75 13.49 -11.00
C PRO A 267 -23.61 13.05 -12.46
N ASP A 268 -22.77 13.69 -13.28
CA ASP A 268 -22.53 13.28 -14.67
C ASP A 268 -21.50 12.14 -14.74
N GLY A 269 -20.72 11.97 -13.69
CA GLY A 269 -19.62 11.02 -13.63
C GLY A 269 -18.28 11.64 -14.02
N ILE A 270 -17.19 11.07 -13.48
CA ILE A 270 -15.82 11.51 -13.74
C ILE A 270 -15.20 10.65 -14.87
N SER A 271 -15.24 11.19 -16.09
CA SER A 271 -14.76 10.53 -17.31
C SER A 271 -14.15 11.53 -18.30
N GLY A 272 -13.33 11.06 -19.25
CA GLY A 272 -12.74 11.90 -20.30
C GLY A 272 -11.85 13.01 -19.72
N GLU A 273 -12.06 14.25 -20.18
CA GLU A 273 -11.28 15.43 -19.74
C GLU A 273 -11.30 15.65 -18.21
N LYS A 274 -12.35 15.19 -17.51
CA LYS A 274 -12.43 15.24 -16.05
C LYS A 274 -11.34 14.42 -15.36
N ILE A 275 -10.92 13.31 -15.97
CA ILE A 275 -9.83 12.46 -15.46
C ILE A 275 -8.47 13.15 -15.67
N ASP A 276 -8.28 13.80 -16.82
CA ASP A 276 -7.06 14.55 -17.12
C ASP A 276 -6.91 15.75 -16.16
N TYR A 277 -8.00 16.43 -15.84
CA TYR A 277 -8.02 17.52 -14.87
C TYR A 277 -7.57 17.10 -13.46
N LEU A 278 -7.76 15.84 -13.06
CA LEU A 278 -7.21 15.33 -11.79
C LEU A 278 -5.69 15.40 -11.75
N LEU A 279 -5.00 15.25 -12.90
CA LEU A 279 -3.54 15.40 -12.96
C LEU A 279 -3.13 16.85 -12.73
N GLU A 280 -3.91 17.81 -13.21
CA GLU A 280 -3.69 19.25 -12.97
C GLU A 280 -3.90 19.60 -11.49
N LEU A 281 -5.00 19.13 -10.89
CA LEU A 281 -5.26 19.29 -9.45
C LEU A 281 -4.10 18.77 -8.60
N ARG A 282 -3.59 17.58 -8.95
CA ARG A 282 -2.44 16.99 -8.26
C ARG A 282 -1.16 17.80 -8.48
N ALA A 283 -0.91 18.27 -9.70
CA ALA A 283 0.27 19.05 -10.03
C ALA A 283 0.28 20.42 -9.31
N SER A 284 -0.87 20.93 -8.90
CA SER A 284 -0.99 22.18 -8.13
C SER A 284 -0.31 22.12 -6.75
N ASN A 285 -0.19 20.93 -6.15
CA ASN A 285 0.31 20.71 -4.78
C ASN A 285 -0.39 21.57 -3.70
N GLN A 286 -1.64 21.97 -3.92
CA GLN A 286 -2.41 22.76 -2.96
C GLN A 286 -3.20 21.91 -1.95
N ASP A 287 -3.31 20.60 -2.20
CA ASP A 287 -4.11 19.66 -1.41
C ASP A 287 -5.57 20.12 -1.22
N ILE A 288 -6.20 20.62 -2.30
CA ILE A 288 -7.61 21.01 -2.34
C ILE A 288 -8.32 20.46 -3.58
N VAL A 289 -9.60 20.10 -3.44
CA VAL A 289 -10.43 19.55 -4.52
C VAL A 289 -11.47 20.55 -5.05
N LYS A 290 -11.77 21.62 -4.30
CA LYS A 290 -12.74 22.65 -4.68
C LYS A 290 -12.59 23.21 -6.11
N PRO A 291 -11.38 23.43 -6.67
CA PRO A 291 -11.25 23.97 -8.02
C PRO A 291 -11.98 23.15 -9.09
N TYR A 292 -12.16 21.84 -8.88
CA TYR A 292 -12.93 20.98 -9.78
C TYR A 292 -14.36 21.48 -10.02
N SER A 293 -15.07 21.92 -8.98
CA SER A 293 -16.45 22.44 -9.13
C SER A 293 -16.54 23.78 -9.84
N LEU A 294 -15.41 24.50 -9.97
CA LEU A 294 -15.34 25.75 -10.72
C LEU A 294 -15.15 25.49 -12.22
N GLU A 295 -14.49 24.38 -12.56
CA GLU A 295 -14.26 23.95 -13.94
C GLU A 295 -15.49 23.23 -14.52
N PHE A 296 -16.10 22.32 -13.75
CA PHE A 296 -17.22 21.48 -14.20
C PHE A 296 -18.55 21.91 -13.56
N GLN A 297 -19.41 22.59 -14.33
CA GLN A 297 -20.61 23.29 -13.83
C GLN A 297 -21.62 22.44 -13.05
N ASN A 298 -21.75 21.15 -13.39
CA ASN A 298 -22.69 20.24 -12.70
C ASN A 298 -22.10 19.62 -11.42
N ALA A 299 -20.80 19.80 -11.18
CA ALA A 299 -20.13 19.25 -10.02
C ALA A 299 -20.33 20.15 -8.79
N GLN A 300 -20.64 19.55 -7.65
CA GLN A 300 -20.94 20.24 -6.41
C GLN A 300 -19.84 19.99 -5.39
N PHE A 301 -19.30 21.05 -4.81
CA PHE A 301 -18.35 20.96 -3.70
C PHE A 301 -19.05 20.99 -2.35
N VAL A 302 -18.75 20.02 -1.51
CA VAL A 302 -19.26 19.90 -0.14
C VAL A 302 -18.10 20.03 0.83
N ALA A 303 -18.03 21.18 1.51
CA ALA A 303 -16.90 21.54 2.37
C ALA A 303 -16.81 20.69 3.65
N GLY A 304 -15.59 20.29 4.02
CA GLY A 304 -15.28 19.67 5.30
C GLY A 304 -15.91 18.29 5.57
N LYS A 305 -16.49 17.67 4.53
CA LYS A 305 -17.13 16.35 4.62
C LYS A 305 -16.40 15.31 3.76
N ARG A 306 -16.76 14.04 4.00
CA ARG A 306 -16.31 12.86 3.25
C ARG A 306 -17.44 12.38 2.32
N PRO A 307 -17.13 11.66 1.22
CA PRO A 307 -18.12 11.29 0.20
C PRO A 307 -19.10 10.19 0.63
N TRP A 308 -18.96 9.63 1.84
CA TRP A 308 -19.70 8.44 2.30
C TRP A 308 -21.20 8.66 2.56
N GLU A 309 -21.68 9.90 2.47
CA GLU A 309 -23.12 10.23 2.46
C GLU A 309 -23.77 10.05 1.07
N VAL A 310 -22.98 9.91 0.01
CA VAL A 310 -23.47 9.76 -1.37
C VAL A 310 -23.91 8.32 -1.63
N LYS A 311 -25.09 8.17 -2.23
CA LYS A 311 -25.62 6.86 -2.64
C LYS A 311 -24.76 6.25 -3.75
N CYS A 312 -24.20 5.07 -3.51
CA CYS A 312 -23.36 4.33 -4.45
C CYS A 312 -23.50 2.81 -4.26
N ASP A 313 -23.15 2.06 -5.30
CA ASP A 313 -23.06 0.60 -5.25
C ASP A 313 -21.69 0.14 -4.72
N VAL A 314 -20.63 0.86 -5.09
CA VAL A 314 -19.24 0.53 -4.72
C VAL A 314 -18.56 1.74 -4.08
N ALA A 315 -17.86 1.53 -2.96
CA ALA A 315 -17.03 2.55 -2.33
C ALA A 315 -15.54 2.17 -2.39
N LEU A 316 -14.70 3.09 -2.85
CA LEU A 316 -13.25 2.92 -2.98
C LEU A 316 -12.54 3.99 -2.14
N PRO A 317 -12.28 3.76 -0.84
CA PRO A 317 -11.50 4.69 -0.03
C PRO A 317 -10.03 4.70 -0.44
N CYS A 318 -9.58 5.83 -1.01
CA CYS A 318 -8.28 5.99 -1.66
C CYS A 318 -7.49 7.23 -1.18
N ALA A 319 -7.87 7.87 -0.07
CA ALA A 319 -7.23 9.10 0.39
C ALA A 319 -6.18 8.84 1.49
N THR A 320 -6.61 8.50 2.70
CA THR A 320 -5.74 8.40 3.89
C THR A 320 -6.20 7.31 4.84
N GLN A 321 -5.37 6.99 5.85
CA GLN A 321 -5.74 6.10 6.94
C GLN A 321 -6.94 6.65 7.74
N ASN A 322 -7.80 5.77 8.25
CA ASN A 322 -8.96 6.10 9.11
C ASN A 322 -9.90 7.18 8.51
N GLU A 323 -10.01 7.21 7.18
CA GLU A 323 -10.91 8.10 6.46
C GLU A 323 -12.37 7.63 6.40
N LEU A 324 -12.68 6.40 6.83
CA LEU A 324 -14.03 5.85 6.83
C LEU A 324 -14.31 5.29 8.23
N GLY A 325 -15.10 6.03 9.01
CA GLY A 325 -15.48 5.64 10.37
C GLY A 325 -16.79 4.87 10.45
N LYS A 326 -17.19 4.47 11.67
CA LYS A 326 -18.44 3.72 11.90
C LYS A 326 -19.69 4.38 11.29
N ALA A 327 -19.88 5.68 11.53
CA ALA A 327 -21.03 6.42 11.01
C ALA A 327 -21.03 6.50 9.48
N ASP A 328 -19.84 6.61 8.87
CA ASP A 328 -19.68 6.59 7.41
C ASP A 328 -20.08 5.21 6.85
N ALA A 329 -19.67 4.12 7.51
CA ALA A 329 -20.06 2.77 7.13
C ALA A 329 -21.58 2.55 7.24
N GLU A 330 -22.21 3.00 8.33
CA GLU A 330 -23.67 2.93 8.51
C GLU A 330 -24.41 3.70 7.41
N ASN A 331 -23.93 4.90 7.04
CA ASN A 331 -24.48 5.66 5.91
C ASN A 331 -24.38 4.87 4.60
N LEU A 332 -23.22 4.29 4.28
CA LEU A 332 -23.04 3.48 3.08
C LEU A 332 -23.97 2.25 3.05
N ILE A 333 -24.14 1.56 4.19
CA ILE A 333 -25.09 0.44 4.32
C ILE A 333 -26.52 0.91 4.03
N SER A 334 -26.95 2.00 4.66
CA SER A 334 -28.31 2.54 4.47
C SER A 334 -28.58 2.97 3.02
N ASN A 335 -27.53 3.37 2.30
CA ASN A 335 -27.58 3.75 0.89
C ASN A 335 -27.50 2.57 -0.08
N GLY A 336 -27.31 1.34 0.42
CA GLY A 336 -27.31 0.11 -0.38
C GLY A 336 -25.96 -0.24 -1.01
N VAL A 337 -24.84 0.18 -0.40
CA VAL A 337 -23.51 -0.25 -0.85
C VAL A 337 -23.43 -1.78 -0.86
N ILE A 338 -22.83 -2.34 -1.90
CA ILE A 338 -22.64 -3.81 -2.05
C ILE A 338 -21.18 -4.23 -1.93
N CYS A 339 -20.25 -3.30 -2.18
CA CYS A 339 -18.81 -3.56 -2.20
C CYS A 339 -18.02 -2.36 -1.67
N VAL A 340 -17.06 -2.62 -0.80
CA VAL A 340 -16.08 -1.65 -0.29
C VAL A 340 -14.69 -2.24 -0.48
N ALA A 341 -13.83 -1.55 -1.23
CA ALA A 341 -12.48 -2.03 -1.54
C ALA A 341 -11.44 -0.96 -1.23
N GLU A 342 -10.56 -1.24 -0.27
CA GLU A 342 -9.61 -0.26 0.26
C GLU A 342 -8.42 0.01 -0.68
N GLY A 343 -8.42 1.16 -1.36
CA GLY A 343 -7.29 1.61 -2.17
C GLY A 343 -6.16 2.25 -1.35
N ALA A 344 -6.49 2.95 -0.27
CA ALA A 344 -5.52 3.46 0.70
C ALA A 344 -5.05 2.38 1.70
N ASN A 345 -4.04 2.68 2.52
CA ASN A 345 -3.60 1.78 3.59
C ASN A 345 -4.45 2.01 4.85
N MET A 346 -5.22 1.00 5.28
CA MET A 346 -6.13 1.04 6.44
C MET A 346 -7.05 2.28 6.48
N PRO A 347 -7.81 2.57 5.40
CA PRO A 347 -8.73 3.69 5.40
C PRO A 347 -9.94 3.50 6.32
N SER A 348 -10.41 2.27 6.52
CA SER A 348 -11.55 2.01 7.40
C SER A 348 -11.09 1.85 8.85
N THR A 349 -11.80 2.46 9.80
CA THR A 349 -11.55 2.19 11.23
C THR A 349 -12.01 0.77 11.58
N PRO A 350 -11.49 0.14 12.65
CA PRO A 350 -11.93 -1.19 13.07
C PRO A 350 -13.44 -1.29 13.22
N GLU A 351 -14.09 -0.27 13.77
CA GLU A 351 -15.54 -0.22 13.94
C GLU A 351 -16.31 -0.17 12.61
N ALA A 352 -15.75 0.48 11.58
CA ALA A 352 -16.33 0.48 10.24
C ALA A 352 -16.22 -0.90 9.58
N VAL A 353 -15.07 -1.57 9.73
CA VAL A 353 -14.87 -2.94 9.25
C VAL A 353 -15.89 -3.89 9.88
N GLU A 354 -16.11 -3.79 11.19
CA GLU A 354 -17.11 -4.59 11.89
C GLU A 354 -18.54 -4.35 11.37
N VAL A 355 -18.90 -3.10 11.05
CA VAL A 355 -20.20 -2.80 10.41
C VAL A 355 -20.34 -3.50 9.07
N PHE A 356 -19.31 -3.47 8.22
CA PHE A 356 -19.34 -4.14 6.92
C PHE A 356 -19.40 -5.67 7.04
N LYS A 357 -18.63 -6.25 7.97
CA LYS A 357 -18.65 -7.69 8.26
C LYS A 357 -20.01 -8.15 8.77
N HIS A 358 -20.59 -7.44 9.73
CA HIS A 358 -21.90 -7.75 10.29
C HIS A 358 -23.01 -7.78 9.21
N HIS A 359 -22.96 -6.84 8.27
CA HIS A 359 -23.92 -6.76 7.16
C HIS A 359 -23.53 -7.62 5.93
N LYS A 360 -22.44 -8.40 6.02
CA LYS A 360 -21.93 -9.27 4.94
C LYS A 360 -21.75 -8.54 3.60
N ILE A 361 -21.29 -7.30 3.65
CA ILE A 361 -20.85 -6.55 2.47
C ILE A 361 -19.57 -7.19 1.92
N LEU A 362 -19.36 -7.09 0.59
CA LEU A 362 -18.08 -7.45 0.00
C LEU A 362 -17.03 -6.44 0.46
N PHE A 363 -16.28 -6.77 1.50
CA PHE A 363 -15.25 -5.90 2.06
C PHE A 363 -13.87 -6.45 1.72
N GLY A 364 -13.10 -5.69 0.93
CA GLY A 364 -11.73 -6.03 0.55
C GLY A 364 -10.70 -5.21 1.36
N PRO A 365 -9.81 -5.86 2.14
CA PRO A 365 -8.81 -5.16 2.95
C PRO A 365 -7.69 -4.57 2.10
N GLY A 366 -7.13 -3.44 2.53
CA GLY A 366 -6.07 -2.74 1.81
C GLY A 366 -4.86 -3.63 1.52
N LYS A 367 -4.49 -4.52 2.46
CA LYS A 367 -3.41 -5.51 2.30
C LYS A 367 -3.52 -6.31 0.99
N ALA A 368 -4.74 -6.66 0.55
CA ALA A 368 -4.98 -7.37 -0.70
C ALA A 368 -5.35 -6.41 -1.84
N VAL A 369 -6.31 -5.51 -1.63
CA VAL A 369 -6.89 -4.64 -2.66
C VAL A 369 -5.84 -3.71 -3.28
N ASN A 370 -5.00 -3.06 -2.47
CA ASN A 370 -4.04 -2.07 -2.95
C ASN A 370 -2.65 -2.67 -3.27
N ALA A 371 -2.56 -4.00 -3.35
CA ALA A 371 -1.33 -4.72 -3.66
C ALA A 371 -0.82 -4.49 -5.09
N GLY A 372 -1.65 -3.95 -5.99
CA GLY A 372 -1.28 -3.68 -7.38
C GLY A 372 -0.03 -2.81 -7.54
N GLY A 373 0.18 -1.83 -6.64
CA GLY A 373 1.38 -0.99 -6.65
C GLY A 373 2.67 -1.77 -6.35
N VAL A 374 2.62 -2.74 -5.43
CA VAL A 374 3.79 -3.57 -5.12
C VAL A 374 3.95 -4.73 -6.10
N ALA A 375 2.86 -5.28 -6.64
CA ALA A 375 2.89 -6.21 -7.76
C ALA A 375 3.63 -5.58 -8.96
N THR A 376 3.25 -4.37 -9.36
CA THR A 376 3.93 -3.65 -10.46
C THR A 376 5.37 -3.27 -10.12
N SER A 377 5.70 -3.10 -8.83
CA SER A 377 7.10 -2.94 -8.41
C SER A 377 7.92 -4.23 -8.65
N GLY A 378 7.34 -5.41 -8.39
CA GLY A 378 7.97 -6.70 -8.73
C GLY A 378 8.07 -6.93 -10.24
N LEU A 379 7.09 -6.45 -11.01
CA LEU A 379 7.18 -6.42 -12.49
C LEU A 379 8.30 -5.49 -12.98
N GLU A 380 8.51 -4.34 -12.33
CA GLU A 380 9.64 -3.44 -12.61
C GLU A 380 11.00 -4.11 -12.32
N MET A 381 11.09 -4.85 -11.21
CA MET A 381 12.28 -5.66 -10.89
C MET A 381 12.53 -6.72 -11.98
N SER A 382 11.48 -7.43 -12.42
CA SER A 382 11.56 -8.44 -13.48
C SER A 382 12.08 -7.85 -14.78
N GLN A 383 11.52 -6.72 -15.24
CA GLN A 383 11.98 -6.00 -16.44
C GLN A 383 13.45 -5.57 -16.31
N ASN A 384 13.86 -5.11 -15.13
CA ASN A 384 15.22 -4.67 -14.84
C ASN A 384 16.25 -5.82 -14.82
N ALA A 385 15.84 -7.00 -14.37
CA ALA A 385 16.65 -8.22 -14.41
C ALA A 385 16.78 -8.73 -15.87
N LEU A 386 15.67 -8.72 -16.61
CA LEU A 386 15.62 -9.10 -18.03
C LEU A 386 16.34 -8.12 -18.96
N LYS A 387 16.55 -6.88 -18.51
CA LYS A 387 16.99 -5.74 -19.35
C LYS A 387 16.05 -5.49 -20.53
N TYR A 388 14.76 -5.73 -20.32
CA TYR A 388 13.72 -5.62 -21.33
C TYR A 388 12.48 -4.94 -20.74
N ASN A 389 11.95 -3.94 -21.43
CA ASN A 389 10.76 -3.22 -21.00
C ASN A 389 9.53 -3.77 -21.72
N TRP A 390 8.46 -3.97 -20.97
CA TRP A 390 7.17 -4.40 -21.50
C TRP A 390 6.32 -3.21 -21.95
N SER A 391 5.37 -3.47 -22.86
CA SER A 391 4.36 -2.50 -23.25
C SER A 391 3.40 -2.18 -22.09
N ARG A 392 2.59 -1.12 -22.23
CA ARG A 392 1.58 -0.77 -21.22
C ARG A 392 0.59 -1.92 -21.04
N GLU A 393 0.15 -2.51 -22.14
CA GLU A 393 -0.82 -3.60 -22.21
C GLU A 393 -0.28 -4.88 -21.57
N GLU A 394 0.99 -5.22 -21.82
CA GLU A 394 1.64 -6.37 -21.20
C GLU A 394 1.76 -6.21 -19.68
N VAL A 395 2.12 -5.01 -19.19
CA VAL A 395 2.18 -4.74 -17.75
C VAL A 395 0.79 -4.79 -17.12
N ASP A 396 -0.21 -4.18 -17.77
CA ASP A 396 -1.59 -4.15 -17.25
C ASP A 396 -2.21 -5.57 -17.20
N ALA A 397 -2.00 -6.38 -18.23
CA ALA A 397 -2.47 -7.77 -18.26
C ALA A 397 -1.85 -8.61 -17.12
N LYS A 398 -0.54 -8.47 -16.88
CA LYS A 398 0.15 -9.14 -15.77
C LYS A 398 -0.34 -8.65 -14.42
N LEU A 399 -0.56 -7.33 -14.27
CA LEU A 399 -1.12 -6.76 -13.06
C LEU A 399 -2.50 -7.34 -12.77
N HIS A 400 -3.39 -7.39 -13.77
CA HIS A 400 -4.72 -7.96 -13.63
C HIS A 400 -4.65 -9.44 -13.23
N GLU A 401 -3.82 -10.25 -13.89
CA GLU A 401 -3.59 -11.66 -13.51
C GLU A 401 -3.15 -11.81 -12.04
N ILE A 402 -2.21 -10.98 -11.59
CA ILE A 402 -1.76 -11.00 -10.19
C ILE A 402 -2.92 -10.67 -9.25
N MET A 403 -3.73 -9.65 -9.53
CA MET A 403 -4.87 -9.30 -8.68
C MET A 403 -5.91 -10.42 -8.60
N ARG A 404 -6.15 -11.14 -9.71
CA ARG A 404 -7.00 -12.34 -9.71
C ARG A 404 -6.43 -13.44 -8.82
N ASN A 405 -5.13 -13.66 -8.86
CA ASN A 405 -4.47 -14.67 -8.02
C ASN A 405 -4.51 -14.30 -6.53
N ILE A 406 -4.37 -13.00 -6.20
CA ILE A 406 -4.53 -12.50 -4.83
C ILE A 406 -5.97 -12.76 -4.37
N HIS A 407 -6.97 -12.39 -5.17
CA HIS A 407 -8.39 -12.61 -4.86
C HIS A 407 -8.68 -14.09 -4.64
N ALA A 408 -8.28 -14.97 -5.57
CA ALA A 408 -8.48 -16.41 -5.45
C ALA A 408 -7.85 -16.99 -4.17
N SER A 409 -6.68 -16.49 -3.77
CA SER A 409 -6.05 -16.86 -2.50
C SER A 409 -6.88 -16.42 -1.30
N CYS A 410 -7.40 -15.18 -1.31
CA CYS A 410 -8.26 -14.68 -0.25
C CYS A 410 -9.57 -15.48 -0.16
N VAL A 411 -10.19 -15.84 -1.29
CA VAL A 411 -11.38 -16.69 -1.33
C VAL A 411 -11.08 -18.06 -0.73
N LYS A 412 -9.99 -18.71 -1.15
CA LYS A 412 -9.61 -20.06 -0.70
C LYS A 412 -9.50 -20.16 0.83
N TYR A 413 -8.89 -19.16 1.46
CA TYR A 413 -8.64 -19.16 2.92
C TYR A 413 -9.65 -18.35 3.74
N GLY A 414 -10.50 -17.56 3.08
CA GLY A 414 -11.48 -16.68 3.72
C GLY A 414 -12.93 -17.16 3.64
N THR A 415 -13.24 -18.15 2.80
CA THR A 415 -14.60 -18.71 2.69
C THR A 415 -14.99 -19.43 3.98
N GLN A 416 -16.08 -18.99 4.60
CA GLN A 416 -16.69 -19.57 5.79
C GLN A 416 -17.67 -20.68 5.42
N GLU A 417 -18.09 -21.48 6.42
CA GLU A 417 -19.02 -22.60 6.22
C GLU A 417 -20.38 -22.18 5.62
N ASP A 418 -20.82 -20.95 5.87
CA ASP A 418 -22.06 -20.38 5.35
C ASP A 418 -21.92 -19.75 3.94
N GLY A 419 -20.74 -19.84 3.33
CA GLY A 419 -20.42 -19.28 2.01
C GLY A 419 -20.04 -17.80 2.02
N TYR A 420 -20.04 -17.12 3.18
CA TYR A 420 -19.49 -15.76 3.29
C TYR A 420 -17.96 -15.79 3.11
N ILE A 421 -17.41 -14.78 2.43
CA ILE A 421 -15.96 -14.66 2.22
C ILE A 421 -15.43 -13.55 3.13
N ASP A 422 -14.73 -13.92 4.20
CA ASP A 422 -13.96 -12.96 5.02
C ASP A 422 -12.59 -12.75 4.36
N TYR A 423 -12.50 -11.72 3.52
CA TYR A 423 -11.26 -11.37 2.83
C TYR A 423 -10.15 -10.91 3.77
N VAL A 424 -10.46 -10.42 4.98
CA VAL A 424 -9.45 -10.05 6.00
C VAL A 424 -8.75 -11.30 6.50
N LYS A 425 -9.54 -12.29 6.95
CA LYS A 425 -9.04 -13.60 7.38
C LYS A 425 -8.30 -14.29 6.24
N GLY A 426 -8.89 -14.31 5.05
CA GLY A 426 -8.30 -14.92 3.86
C GLY A 426 -6.94 -14.32 3.46
N ALA A 427 -6.82 -12.98 3.44
CA ALA A 427 -5.59 -12.30 3.09
C ALA A 427 -4.46 -12.56 4.10
N ASN A 428 -4.78 -12.52 5.40
CA ASN A 428 -3.78 -12.77 6.44
C ASN A 428 -3.29 -14.21 6.42
N ILE A 429 -4.20 -15.20 6.34
CA ILE A 429 -3.84 -16.63 6.29
C ILE A 429 -3.02 -16.94 5.04
N ALA A 430 -3.48 -16.50 3.86
CA ALA A 430 -2.78 -16.76 2.59
C ALA A 430 -1.37 -16.15 2.59
N GLY A 431 -1.25 -14.90 3.04
CA GLY A 431 0.02 -14.20 3.14
C GLY A 431 0.98 -14.89 4.11
N PHE A 432 0.48 -15.31 5.27
CA PHE A 432 1.25 -16.00 6.31
C PHE A 432 1.74 -17.38 5.85
N LEU A 433 0.87 -18.23 5.34
CA LEU A 433 1.20 -19.63 5.03
C LEU A 433 2.37 -19.76 4.05
N LYS A 434 2.42 -18.93 3.01
CA LYS A 434 3.52 -18.95 2.04
C LYS A 434 4.86 -18.61 2.69
N VAL A 435 4.90 -17.61 3.58
CA VAL A 435 6.12 -17.19 4.29
C VAL A 435 6.51 -18.20 5.35
N ALA A 436 5.56 -18.64 6.17
CA ALA A 436 5.76 -19.62 7.23
C ALA A 436 6.33 -20.94 6.70
N ASN A 437 5.77 -21.46 5.59
CA ASN A 437 6.28 -22.68 4.97
C ASN A 437 7.69 -22.48 4.40
N ALA A 438 7.96 -21.35 3.73
CA ALA A 438 9.31 -21.04 3.24
C ALA A 438 10.35 -20.95 4.38
N MET A 439 9.97 -20.37 5.53
CA MET A 439 10.80 -20.32 6.73
C MET A 439 11.05 -21.71 7.35
N ILE A 440 10.08 -22.62 7.29
CA ILE A 440 10.29 -24.02 7.71
C ILE A 440 11.32 -24.69 6.80
N ASP A 441 11.12 -24.58 5.48
CA ASP A 441 11.95 -25.26 4.48
C ASP A 441 13.41 -24.76 4.51
N GLN A 442 13.62 -23.48 4.84
CA GLN A 442 14.95 -22.86 4.95
C GLN A 442 15.63 -23.07 6.31
N GLY A 443 14.93 -23.67 7.28
CA GLY A 443 15.49 -24.00 8.59
C GLY A 443 15.59 -22.82 9.56
N VAL A 444 16.47 -22.94 10.55
CA VAL A 444 16.67 -21.95 11.62
C VAL A 444 17.90 -21.10 11.27
N ILE A 445 17.63 -19.90 10.75
CA ILE A 445 18.62 -18.90 10.33
C ILE A 445 18.31 -17.56 10.97
#